data_AF-F2RLB1-F1
#
_entry.id   AF-F2RLB1-F1
#
_cell.length_a   1.000
_cell.length_b   1.000
_cell.length_c   1.000
_cell.angle_alpha   90.00
_cell.angle_beta   90.00
_cell.angle_gamma   90.00
#
_symmetry.space_group_name_H-M   'P 1'
#
loop_
_entity.id
_entity.type
_entity.pdbx_description
1 polymer ?
#
loop_
_entity_poly.entity_id
_entity_poly.type
_entity_poly.pdbx_seq_one_letter_code
_entity_poly.pdbx_strand_id
1 'polypeptide(L)'
;MTTPEPTPEPSHEPSRESTPEQPAAGPQSPDRVFRSPLGIASGVFLLALAALFAGDIMIRGEGRSPWLALAGLVLAVPLIVAFTIRPAVYANDDRLRIRNPFRSITLPWATVADVRAGYSSEVLTREGVKYQLWAVPVSLRQRKKAARRAARASQDDPHGRTSVTADVRDSASRTAPSDRTVADLRELAERRAAAPGSQGEARVRWAYEIVGPAVAGLLLLVILVATG
;
A
#
# COMPACT_ATOMS: atom_id res chain seq x y z
N MET A 1 -26.48 -77.76 18.82
CA MET A 1 -26.98 -76.39 18.60
C MET A 1 -25.88 -75.43 19.05
N THR A 2 -25.01 -75.07 18.12
CA THR A 2 -23.84 -74.21 18.33
C THR A 2 -24.11 -72.90 17.60
N THR A 3 -24.48 -71.85 18.34
CA THR A 3 -24.67 -70.50 17.81
C THR A 3 -23.30 -69.79 17.81
N PRO A 4 -22.89 -69.18 16.68
CA PRO A 4 -21.57 -68.58 16.53
C PRO A 4 -21.45 -67.22 17.23
N GLU A 5 -20.22 -66.96 17.66
CA GLU A 5 -19.67 -65.74 18.25
C GLU A 5 -19.85 -64.51 17.33
N PRO A 6 -20.21 -63.32 17.86
CA PRO A 6 -20.41 -62.14 17.04
C PRO A 6 -19.06 -61.51 16.62
N THR A 7 -18.89 -61.34 15.31
CA THR A 7 -17.83 -60.56 14.65
C THR A 7 -17.79 -59.12 15.20
N PRO A 8 -16.61 -58.56 15.53
CA PRO A 8 -16.52 -57.15 15.89
C PRO A 8 -16.68 -56.27 14.65
N GLU A 9 -17.64 -55.35 14.68
CA GLU A 9 -17.82 -54.32 13.65
C GLU A 9 -16.57 -53.44 13.53
N PRO A 10 -16.15 -53.07 12.30
CA PRO A 10 -15.10 -52.09 12.11
C PRO A 10 -15.63 -50.71 12.52
N SER A 11 -14.98 -50.13 13.53
CA SER A 11 -15.18 -48.76 13.98
C SER A 11 -15.13 -47.81 12.79
N HIS A 12 -16.26 -47.15 12.50
CA HIS A 12 -16.31 -46.00 11.60
C HIS A 12 -15.46 -44.87 12.20
N GLU A 13 -14.19 -44.79 11.82
CA GLU A 13 -13.41 -43.57 11.98
C GLU A 13 -14.07 -42.49 11.11
N PRO A 14 -14.44 -41.31 11.66
CA PRO A 14 -14.91 -40.21 10.86
C PRO A 14 -13.75 -39.80 9.95
N SER A 15 -14.00 -39.94 8.64
CA SER A 15 -13.11 -39.48 7.58
C SER A 15 -12.67 -38.06 7.92
N ARG A 16 -11.38 -37.90 8.26
CA ARG A 16 -10.77 -36.58 8.36
C ARG A 16 -10.88 -35.97 6.97
N GLU A 17 -11.91 -35.15 6.79
CA GLU A 17 -12.03 -34.21 5.70
C GLU A 17 -10.69 -33.49 5.59
N SER A 18 -9.98 -33.81 4.52
CA SER A 18 -8.79 -33.13 4.07
C SER A 18 -9.21 -31.69 3.77
N THR A 19 -9.04 -30.83 4.78
CA THR A 19 -9.04 -29.37 4.63
C THR A 19 -8.32 -29.02 3.34
N PRO A 20 -8.92 -28.23 2.43
CA PRO A 20 -8.26 -27.85 1.19
C PRO A 20 -6.92 -27.23 1.52
N GLU A 21 -5.87 -27.91 1.08
CA GLU A 21 -4.49 -27.56 1.23
C GLU A 21 -4.32 -26.13 0.70
N GLN A 22 -4.17 -25.20 1.65
CA GLN A 22 -3.87 -23.81 1.39
C GLN A 22 -2.63 -23.79 0.49
N PRO A 23 -2.67 -23.24 -0.73
CA PRO A 23 -1.55 -23.32 -1.65
C PRO A 23 -0.29 -22.82 -0.96
N ALA A 24 0.65 -23.75 -0.75
CA ALA A 24 1.91 -23.51 -0.08
C ALA A 24 2.51 -22.22 -0.62
N ALA A 25 2.71 -21.25 0.28
CA ALA A 25 3.39 -20.01 -0.04
C ALA A 25 4.82 -20.37 -0.46
N GLY A 26 5.02 -20.49 -1.78
CA GLY A 26 6.34 -20.63 -2.38
C GLY A 26 7.28 -19.52 -1.91
N PRO A 27 8.60 -19.72 -2.02
CA PRO A 27 9.61 -18.83 -1.47
C PRO A 27 9.30 -17.38 -1.87
N GLN A 28 8.96 -16.56 -0.87
CA GLN A 28 8.62 -15.16 -1.08
C GLN A 28 9.88 -14.45 -1.56
N SER A 29 10.00 -14.29 -2.88
CA SER A 29 11.01 -13.42 -3.49
C SER A 29 10.98 -12.06 -2.78
N PRO A 30 12.13 -11.45 -2.46
CA PRO A 30 12.17 -10.27 -1.61
C PRO A 30 11.40 -9.11 -2.26
N ASP A 31 10.32 -8.67 -1.59
CA ASP A 31 9.51 -7.52 -2.02
C ASP A 31 10.40 -6.28 -2.11
N ARG A 32 10.44 -5.62 -3.29
CA ARG A 32 11.01 -4.27 -3.37
C ARG A 32 10.01 -3.31 -2.72
N VAL A 33 10.38 -2.81 -1.54
CA VAL A 33 9.55 -1.91 -0.74
C VAL A 33 9.88 -0.47 -1.08
N PHE A 34 8.96 0.22 -1.75
CA PHE A 34 9.06 1.68 -1.93
C PHE A 34 8.30 2.37 -0.79
N ARG A 35 9.05 2.91 0.17
CA ARG A 35 8.52 3.70 1.30
C ARG A 35 9.32 5.00 1.45
N SER A 36 8.65 6.09 1.80
CA SER A 36 9.30 7.34 2.15
C SER A 36 9.64 7.34 3.66
N PRO A 37 10.92 7.33 4.07
CA PRO A 37 11.30 7.41 5.48
C PRO A 37 10.80 8.71 6.14
N LEU A 38 10.67 9.78 5.36
CA LEU A 38 10.12 11.05 5.81
C LEU A 38 8.65 10.94 6.22
N GLY A 39 7.85 10.11 5.51
CA GLY A 39 6.44 9.87 5.84
C GLY A 39 6.27 9.20 7.20
N ILE A 40 7.13 8.22 7.51
CA ILE A 40 7.14 7.55 8.80
C ILE A 40 7.54 8.52 9.91
N ALA A 41 8.61 9.29 9.71
CA ALA A 41 9.07 10.27 10.69
C ALA A 41 7.99 11.33 11.00
N SER A 42 7.34 11.88 9.97
CA SER A 42 6.21 12.80 10.15
C SER A 42 5.03 12.15 10.85
N GLY A 43 4.72 10.88 10.53
CA GLY A 43 3.67 10.13 11.21
C GLY A 43 3.93 9.95 12.70
N VAL A 44 5.13 9.50 13.07
CA VAL A 44 5.55 9.35 14.46
C VAL A 44 5.52 10.69 15.20
N PHE A 45 6.00 11.75 14.55
CA PHE A 45 5.95 13.10 15.12
C PHE A 45 4.51 13.58 15.39
N LEU A 46 3.58 13.38 14.45
CA LEU A 46 2.17 13.73 14.63
C LEU A 46 1.50 12.92 15.74
N LEU A 47 1.81 11.63 15.85
CA LEU A 47 1.32 10.80 16.96
C LEU A 47 1.84 11.27 18.31
N ALA A 48 3.12 11.67 18.39
CA ALA A 48 3.71 12.22 19.59
C ALA A 48 3.02 13.54 20.00
N LEU A 49 2.80 14.46 19.06
CA LEU A 49 2.06 15.70 19.32
C LEU A 49 0.62 15.44 19.77
N ALA A 50 -0.09 14.52 19.09
CA ALA A 50 -1.45 14.16 19.46
C ALA A 50 -1.51 13.58 20.89
N ALA A 51 -0.57 12.72 21.25
CA ALA A 51 -0.46 12.17 22.61
C ALA A 51 -0.12 13.24 23.65
N LEU A 52 0.78 14.18 23.32
CA LEU A 52 1.14 15.29 24.22
C LEU A 52 -0.06 16.19 24.49
N PHE A 53 -0.77 16.64 23.45
CA PHE A 53 -1.93 17.50 23.61
C PHE A 53 -3.10 16.79 24.29
N ALA A 54 -3.40 15.55 23.90
CA ALA A 54 -4.43 14.77 24.56
C ALA A 54 -4.08 14.51 26.04
N GLY A 55 -2.82 14.22 26.34
CA GLY A 55 -2.33 14.03 27.71
C GLY A 55 -2.44 15.30 28.56
N ASP A 56 -2.08 16.46 28.01
CA ASP A 56 -2.24 17.74 28.70
C ASP A 56 -3.72 18.02 29.03
N ILE A 57 -4.62 17.80 28.06
CA ILE A 57 -6.07 17.95 28.26
C ILE A 57 -6.60 16.90 29.24
N MET A 58 -6.04 15.69 29.28
CA MET A 58 -6.47 14.65 30.22
C MET A 58 -6.12 15.00 31.68
N ILE A 59 -4.97 15.65 31.90
CA ILE A 59 -4.46 16.00 33.23
C ILE A 59 -5.07 17.31 33.73
N ARG A 60 -5.17 18.31 32.85
CA ARG A 60 -5.57 19.69 33.20
C ARG A 60 -7.00 20.03 32.80
N GLY A 61 -7.62 19.21 31.95
CA GLY A 61 -8.94 19.50 31.41
C GLY A 61 -10.04 19.28 32.44
N GLU A 62 -10.91 20.26 32.56
CA GLU A 62 -12.09 20.18 33.41
C GLU A 62 -13.33 19.73 32.62
N GLY A 63 -14.27 19.12 33.33
CA GLY A 63 -15.56 18.68 32.80
C GLY A 63 -15.43 17.67 31.65
N ARG A 64 -15.87 18.07 30.45
CA ARG A 64 -15.97 17.22 29.26
C ARG A 64 -14.72 17.22 28.36
N SER A 65 -13.76 18.10 28.62
CA SER A 65 -12.55 18.25 27.79
C SER A 65 -11.73 16.96 27.66
N PRO A 66 -11.52 16.17 28.74
CA PRO A 66 -10.82 14.88 28.65
C PRO A 66 -11.50 13.87 27.72
N TRP A 67 -12.83 13.81 27.73
CA TRP A 67 -13.61 12.92 26.86
C TRP A 67 -13.53 13.33 25.39
N LEU A 68 -13.56 14.63 25.10
CA LEU A 68 -13.34 15.16 23.75
C LEU A 68 -11.92 14.88 23.25
N ALA A 69 -10.90 15.01 24.11
CA ALA A 69 -9.52 14.68 23.77
C ALA A 69 -9.35 13.18 23.46
N LEU A 70 -9.97 12.31 24.28
CA LEU A 70 -9.96 10.87 24.05
C LEU A 70 -10.65 10.51 22.72
N ALA A 71 -11.82 11.08 22.46
CA ALA A 71 -12.54 10.86 21.20
C ALA A 71 -11.75 11.37 19.99
N GLY A 72 -11.11 12.53 20.15
CA GLY A 72 -10.14 13.08 19.20
C GLY A 72 -8.99 12.12 18.91
N LEU A 73 -8.41 11.50 19.94
CA LEU A 73 -7.31 10.54 19.80
C LEU A 73 -7.74 9.27 19.05
N VAL A 74 -8.90 8.72 19.41
CA VAL A 74 -9.49 7.53 18.75
C VAL A 74 -9.76 7.78 17.28
N LEU A 75 -10.14 9.01 16.89
CA LEU A 75 -10.28 9.41 15.49
C LEU A 75 -8.93 9.67 14.82
N ALA A 76 -8.05 10.45 15.44
CA ALA A 76 -6.83 10.97 14.81
C ALA A 76 -5.76 9.89 14.60
N VAL A 77 -5.55 9.00 15.57
CA VAL A 77 -4.50 7.97 15.51
C VAL A 77 -4.64 7.05 14.29
N PRO A 78 -5.79 6.39 14.04
CA PRO A 78 -5.94 5.51 12.87
C PRO A 78 -5.76 6.28 11.56
N LEU A 79 -6.20 7.54 11.49
CA LEU A 79 -6.02 8.39 10.30
C LEU A 79 -4.54 8.74 10.09
N ILE A 80 -3.83 9.20 11.12
CA ILE A 80 -2.41 9.49 11.03
C ILE A 80 -1.67 8.25 10.53
N VAL A 81 -1.89 7.09 11.15
CA VAL A 81 -1.27 5.82 10.75
C VAL A 81 -1.60 5.48 9.29
N ALA A 82 -2.87 5.60 8.89
CA ALA A 82 -3.34 5.28 7.55
C ALA A 82 -2.71 6.15 6.46
N PHE A 83 -2.49 7.45 6.73
CA PHE A 83 -1.97 8.38 5.72
C PHE A 83 -0.45 8.55 5.75
N THR A 84 0.22 8.26 6.88
CA THR A 84 1.66 8.54 7.03
C THR A 84 2.52 7.27 7.05
N ILE A 85 2.06 6.21 7.72
CA ILE A 85 2.86 5.00 7.96
C ILE A 85 2.46 3.87 7.01
N ARG A 86 1.16 3.74 6.73
CA ARG A 86 0.58 2.61 5.99
C ARG A 86 0.81 2.62 4.47
N PRO A 87 0.84 3.77 3.75
CA PRO A 87 0.98 3.77 2.31
C PRO A 87 2.29 3.12 1.88
N ALA A 88 2.19 2.00 1.14
CA ALA A 88 3.36 1.27 0.68
C ALA A 88 3.03 0.46 -0.59
N VAL A 89 3.94 0.44 -1.54
CA VAL A 89 3.86 -0.42 -2.73
C VAL A 89 4.93 -1.49 -2.60
N TYR A 90 4.50 -2.75 -2.70
CA TYR A 90 5.35 -3.93 -2.67
C TYR A 90 5.28 -4.54 -4.06
N ALA A 91 6.41 -4.57 -4.75
CA ALA A 91 6.55 -5.28 -6.02
C ALA A 91 7.35 -6.55 -5.77
N ASN A 92 6.70 -7.70 -5.93
CA ASN A 92 7.34 -9.01 -5.92
C ASN A 92 7.47 -9.53 -7.37
N ASP A 93 8.15 -10.64 -7.54
CA ASP A 93 8.25 -11.41 -8.78
C ASP A 93 6.89 -11.93 -9.28
N ASP A 94 5.96 -12.22 -8.37
CA ASP A 94 4.65 -12.80 -8.71
C ASP A 94 3.53 -11.76 -8.84
N ARG A 95 3.57 -10.70 -8.03
CA ARG A 95 2.44 -9.78 -7.88
C ARG A 95 2.86 -8.40 -7.41
N LEU A 96 2.03 -7.42 -7.77
CA LEU A 96 2.06 -6.06 -7.26
C LEU A 96 1.05 -5.91 -6.12
N ARG A 97 1.51 -5.56 -4.92
CA ARG A 97 0.64 -5.28 -3.77
C ARG A 97 0.71 -3.80 -3.40
N ILE A 98 -0.41 -3.11 -3.56
CA ILE A 98 -0.58 -1.68 -3.29
C ILE A 98 -1.33 -1.56 -1.96
N ARG A 99 -0.68 -1.02 -0.92
CA ARG A 99 -1.35 -0.64 0.34
C ARG A 99 -1.64 0.86 0.30
N ASN A 100 -2.92 1.20 0.24
CA ASN A 100 -3.45 2.55 0.37
C ASN A 100 -4.02 2.75 1.79
N PRO A 101 -4.32 4.00 2.21
CA PRO A 101 -4.76 4.30 3.58
C PRO A 101 -5.91 3.42 4.09
N PHE A 102 -6.93 3.18 3.26
CA PHE A 102 -8.13 2.43 3.66
C PHE A 102 -8.31 1.09 2.93
N ARG A 103 -7.43 0.76 1.99
CA ARG A 103 -7.55 -0.46 1.18
C ARG A 103 -6.19 -1.01 0.78
N SER A 104 -6.09 -2.32 0.68
CA SER A 104 -4.96 -3.02 0.10
C SER A 104 -5.42 -3.75 -1.15
N ILE A 105 -4.67 -3.61 -2.23
CA ILE A 105 -4.98 -4.15 -3.55
C ILE A 105 -3.82 -5.08 -3.91
N THR A 106 -4.12 -6.31 -4.26
CA THR A 106 -3.14 -7.29 -4.74
C THR A 106 -3.46 -7.60 -6.20
N LEU A 107 -2.54 -7.26 -7.10
CA LEU A 107 -2.65 -7.44 -8.55
C LEU A 107 -1.57 -8.41 -9.00
N PRO A 108 -1.93 -9.64 -9.43
CA PRO A 108 -0.99 -10.52 -10.14
C PRO A 108 -0.51 -9.84 -11.43
N TRP A 109 0.76 -9.99 -11.82
CA TRP A 109 1.29 -9.24 -12.98
C TRP A 109 0.55 -9.54 -14.28
N ALA A 110 -0.03 -10.74 -14.46
CA ALA A 110 -0.84 -11.07 -15.63
C ALA A 110 -2.08 -10.17 -15.79
N THR A 111 -2.63 -9.68 -14.67
CA THR A 111 -3.80 -8.78 -14.68
C THR A 111 -3.46 -7.34 -15.02
N VAL A 112 -2.19 -6.95 -14.92
CA VAL A 112 -1.72 -5.59 -15.17
C VAL A 112 -1.59 -5.38 -16.68
N ALA A 113 -2.32 -4.39 -17.21
CA ALA A 113 -2.23 -3.98 -18.60
C ALA A 113 -1.21 -2.87 -18.80
N ASP A 114 -1.21 -1.88 -17.90
CA ASP A 114 -0.31 -0.73 -17.99
C ASP A 114 -0.16 -0.05 -16.62
N VAL A 115 0.96 0.62 -16.41
CA VAL A 115 1.23 1.47 -15.25
C VAL A 115 1.51 2.88 -15.75
N ARG A 116 0.70 3.85 -15.32
CA ARG A 116 0.77 5.24 -15.80
C ARG A 116 1.03 6.20 -14.65
N ALA A 117 1.78 7.25 -14.94
CA ALA A 117 1.97 8.40 -14.06
C ALA A 117 1.41 9.65 -14.71
N GLY A 118 0.09 9.86 -14.58
CA GLY A 118 -0.59 11.06 -15.04
C GLY A 118 -0.47 12.19 -14.02
N TYR A 119 -1.62 12.60 -13.46
CA TYR A 119 -1.71 13.44 -12.26
C TYR A 119 -1.62 12.63 -10.96
N SER A 120 -1.82 11.32 -11.05
CA SER A 120 -1.73 10.29 -10.03
C SER A 120 -0.97 9.10 -10.63
N SER A 121 -0.28 8.33 -9.78
CA SER A 121 0.28 7.03 -10.17
C SER A 121 -0.86 6.01 -10.19
N GLU A 122 -1.12 5.39 -11.34
CA GLU A 122 -2.27 4.50 -11.55
C GLU A 122 -1.85 3.21 -12.25
N VAL A 123 -2.42 2.09 -11.82
CA VAL A 123 -2.31 0.80 -12.50
C VAL A 123 -3.64 0.52 -13.20
N LEU A 124 -3.57 0.19 -14.48
CA LEU A 124 -4.69 -0.25 -15.28
C LEU A 124 -4.64 -1.78 -15.38
N THR A 125 -5.77 -2.43 -15.09
CA THR A 125 -5.91 -3.87 -15.33
C THR A 125 -6.34 -4.13 -16.78
N ARG A 126 -6.16 -5.36 -17.25
CA ARG A 126 -6.64 -5.81 -18.58
C ARG A 126 -8.15 -5.73 -18.71
N GLU A 127 -8.87 -5.80 -17.60
CA GLU A 127 -10.33 -5.59 -17.50
C GLU A 127 -10.73 -4.11 -17.55
N GLY A 128 -9.76 -3.18 -17.66
CA GLY A 128 -10.01 -1.74 -17.74
C GLY A 128 -10.21 -1.05 -16.37
N VAL A 129 -10.05 -1.77 -15.26
CA VAL A 129 -10.19 -1.22 -13.90
C VAL A 129 -8.93 -0.44 -13.53
N LYS A 130 -9.11 0.73 -12.92
CA LYS A 130 -8.02 1.62 -12.50
C LYS A 130 -7.84 1.60 -11.00
N TYR A 131 -6.59 1.42 -10.56
CA TYR A 131 -6.21 1.47 -9.16
C TYR A 131 -5.16 2.56 -8.93
N GLN A 132 -5.46 3.51 -8.04
CA GLN A 132 -4.52 4.57 -7.65
C GLN A 132 -3.48 4.08 -6.65
N LEU A 133 -2.23 4.52 -6.81
CA LEU A 133 -1.07 4.21 -5.98
C LEU A 133 -0.74 5.45 -5.14
N TRP A 134 -1.17 5.44 -3.88
CA TRP A 134 -0.96 6.59 -2.98
C TRP A 134 0.47 6.71 -2.46
N ALA A 135 1.22 5.60 -2.44
CA ALA A 135 2.58 5.58 -1.91
C ALA A 135 3.65 6.10 -2.89
N VAL A 136 3.29 6.28 -4.18
CA VAL A 136 4.22 6.80 -5.19
C VAL A 136 3.93 8.29 -5.37
N PRO A 137 4.72 9.19 -4.75
CA PRO A 137 4.46 10.61 -4.83
C PRO A 137 4.64 11.11 -6.26
N VAL A 138 3.57 11.65 -6.84
CA VAL A 138 3.61 12.42 -8.09
C VAL A 138 4.11 13.83 -7.78
N SER A 139 5.42 13.98 -7.68
CA SER A 139 6.03 15.26 -7.37
C SER A 139 6.05 16.18 -8.61
N LEU A 140 4.95 16.90 -8.84
CA LEU A 140 4.87 17.96 -9.87
C LEU A 140 6.01 18.99 -9.74
N ARG A 141 6.45 19.28 -8.51
CA ARG A 141 7.63 20.14 -8.23
C ARG A 141 8.94 19.52 -8.70
N GLN A 142 9.10 18.21 -8.60
CA GLN A 142 10.31 17.53 -9.09
C GLN A 142 10.27 17.39 -10.61
N ARG A 143 9.10 17.19 -11.23
CA ARG A 143 8.94 17.30 -12.69
C ARG A 143 9.30 18.70 -13.21
N LYS A 144 8.86 19.77 -12.54
CA LYS A 144 9.25 21.16 -12.89
C LYS A 144 10.76 21.41 -12.70
N LYS A 145 11.39 20.82 -11.67
CA LYS A 145 12.84 20.89 -11.44
C LYS A 145 13.63 20.08 -12.47
N ALA A 146 13.15 18.90 -12.85
CA ALA A 146 13.70 18.05 -13.89
C ALA A 146 13.61 18.72 -15.27
N ALA A 147 12.45 19.26 -15.64
CA ALA A 147 12.27 20.02 -16.88
C ALA A 147 13.19 21.25 -16.95
N ARG A 148 13.38 21.97 -15.83
CA ARG A 148 14.34 23.09 -15.77
C ARG A 148 15.79 22.65 -15.91
N ARG A 149 16.17 21.47 -15.40
CA ARG A 149 17.51 20.91 -15.56
C ARG A 149 17.75 20.42 -16.99
N ALA A 150 16.77 19.74 -17.59
CA ALA A 150 16.81 19.33 -18.99
C ALA A 150 16.89 20.54 -19.94
N ALA A 151 16.11 21.59 -19.68
CA ALA A 151 16.16 22.83 -20.44
C ALA A 151 17.50 23.58 -20.30
N ARG A 152 18.20 23.46 -19.17
CA ARG A 152 19.55 24.01 -19.00
C ARG A 152 20.60 23.18 -19.73
N ALA A 153 20.51 21.86 -19.63
CA ALA A 153 21.40 20.95 -20.35
C ALA A 153 21.27 21.08 -21.89
N SER A 154 20.06 21.36 -22.41
CA SER A 154 19.87 21.64 -23.84
C SER A 154 20.40 23.02 -24.28
N GLN A 155 20.64 23.94 -23.35
CA GLN A 155 21.24 25.25 -23.62
C GLN A 155 22.76 25.22 -23.49
N ASP A 156 23.32 24.29 -22.70
CA ASP A 156 24.76 24.08 -22.52
C ASP A 156 25.40 23.23 -23.65
N ASP A 157 24.61 22.56 -24.51
CA ASP A 157 25.11 21.90 -25.74
C ASP A 157 24.36 22.33 -27.02
N PRO A 158 24.56 23.58 -27.51
CA PRO A 158 23.92 24.07 -28.73
C PRO A 158 24.45 23.43 -30.02
N HIS A 159 25.57 22.70 -29.95
CA HIS A 159 26.30 22.20 -31.12
C HIS A 159 26.31 20.67 -31.23
N GLY A 160 25.58 19.96 -30.36
CA GLY A 160 25.37 18.50 -30.45
C GLY A 160 26.66 17.69 -30.42
N ARG A 161 27.66 18.16 -29.67
CA ARG A 161 28.98 17.51 -29.60
C ARG A 161 29.13 16.57 -28.41
N THR A 162 28.16 16.54 -27.49
CA THR A 162 28.11 15.51 -26.46
C THR A 162 27.59 14.21 -27.06
N SER A 163 28.38 13.16 -26.89
CA SER A 163 28.34 11.90 -27.63
C SER A 163 26.98 11.18 -27.64
N VAL A 164 26.80 10.33 -28.66
CA VAL A 164 25.73 9.31 -28.80
C VAL A 164 25.68 8.34 -27.60
N THR A 165 26.65 8.42 -26.69
CA THR A 165 26.71 7.76 -25.40
C THR A 165 26.35 8.70 -24.24
N ALA A 166 25.40 9.61 -24.41
CA ALA A 166 24.73 10.27 -23.29
C ALA A 166 24.11 9.16 -22.43
N ASP A 167 24.89 8.76 -21.45
CA ASP A 167 24.78 7.57 -20.62
C ASP A 167 23.32 7.32 -20.23
N VAL A 168 22.84 6.10 -20.37
CA VAL A 168 21.51 5.68 -19.90
C VAL A 168 21.32 6.03 -18.41
N ARG A 169 22.43 6.18 -17.66
CA ARG A 169 22.43 6.71 -16.29
C ARG A 169 22.10 8.20 -16.20
N ASP A 170 22.44 9.01 -17.19
CA ASP A 170 22.17 10.45 -17.19
C ASP A 170 20.74 10.78 -17.64
N SER A 171 20.13 9.98 -18.52
CA SER A 171 18.67 10.04 -18.76
C SER A 171 17.87 9.56 -17.54
N ALA A 172 18.37 8.57 -16.79
CA ALA A 172 17.82 8.17 -15.49
C ALA A 172 18.00 9.26 -14.41
N SER A 173 19.06 10.06 -14.46
CA SER A 173 19.32 11.19 -13.54
C SER A 173 18.34 12.36 -13.77
N ARG A 174 17.87 12.52 -15.01
CA ARG A 174 16.91 13.56 -15.44
C ARG A 174 15.45 13.23 -15.16
N THR A 175 15.14 11.97 -14.84
CA THR A 175 13.77 11.50 -14.60
C THR A 175 13.42 11.59 -13.11
N ALA A 176 12.23 12.13 -12.78
CA ALA A 176 11.80 12.23 -11.40
C ALA A 176 11.82 10.84 -10.72
N PRO A 177 12.23 10.72 -9.45
CA PRO A 177 12.32 9.43 -8.76
C PRO A 177 11.05 8.58 -8.87
N SER A 178 9.87 9.22 -8.90
CA SER A 178 8.57 8.59 -9.11
C SER A 178 8.34 8.06 -10.53
N ASP A 179 8.81 8.79 -11.54
CA ASP A 179 8.72 8.37 -12.94
C ASP A 179 9.66 7.17 -13.21
N ARG A 180 10.79 7.07 -12.50
CA ARG A 180 11.65 5.87 -12.49
C ARG A 180 10.95 4.67 -11.85
N THR A 181 10.32 4.84 -10.69
CA THR A 181 9.55 3.75 -10.06
C THR A 181 8.44 3.24 -10.98
N VAL A 182 7.77 4.13 -11.72
CA VAL A 182 6.72 3.74 -12.68
C VAL A 182 7.30 2.97 -13.87
N ALA A 183 8.45 3.42 -14.39
CA ALA A 183 9.17 2.70 -15.46
C ALA A 183 9.61 1.30 -15.01
N ASP A 184 10.20 1.18 -13.82
CA ASP A 184 10.62 -0.10 -13.24
C ASP A 184 9.43 -1.07 -13.06
N LEU A 185 8.29 -0.54 -12.61
CA LEU A 185 7.05 -1.31 -12.44
C LEU A 185 6.48 -1.77 -13.78
N ARG A 186 6.55 -0.95 -14.84
CA ARG A 186 6.12 -1.33 -16.18
C ARG A 186 7.02 -2.45 -16.74
N GLU A 187 8.33 -2.30 -16.60
CA GLU A 187 9.31 -3.30 -17.06
C GLU A 187 9.15 -4.64 -16.32
N LEU A 188 8.81 -4.59 -15.02
CA LEU A 188 8.46 -5.79 -14.23
C LEU A 188 7.15 -6.43 -14.72
N ALA A 189 6.13 -5.63 -15.00
CA ALA A 189 4.85 -6.12 -15.51
C ALA A 189 5.02 -6.86 -16.84
N GLU A 190 5.77 -6.28 -17.78
CA GLU A 190 6.03 -6.88 -19.09
C GLU A 190 6.80 -8.20 -18.96
N ARG A 191 7.87 -8.23 -18.15
CA ARG A 191 8.70 -9.44 -17.97
C ARG A 191 7.98 -10.57 -17.25
N ARG A 192 7.12 -10.25 -16.28
CA ARG A 192 6.49 -11.24 -15.41
C ARG A 192 5.05 -11.59 -15.80
N ALA A 193 4.45 -10.93 -16.80
CA ALA A 193 3.07 -11.19 -17.21
C ALA A 193 2.77 -12.66 -17.59
N ALA A 194 3.75 -13.35 -18.19
CA ALA A 194 3.60 -14.75 -18.62
C ALA A 194 4.02 -15.79 -17.56
N ALA A 195 4.54 -15.35 -16.41
CA ALA A 195 5.01 -16.28 -15.38
C ALA A 195 3.84 -17.08 -14.77
N PRO A 196 4.02 -18.37 -14.42
CA PRO A 196 2.97 -19.16 -13.78
C PRO A 196 2.53 -18.58 -12.43
N GLY A 197 3.47 -18.04 -11.65
CA GLY A 197 3.21 -17.43 -10.33
C GLY A 197 2.49 -16.08 -10.40
N SER A 198 2.39 -15.47 -11.58
CA SER A 198 1.75 -14.17 -11.78
C SER A 198 0.33 -14.22 -12.32
N GLN A 199 -0.23 -15.42 -12.45
CA GLN A 199 -1.61 -15.66 -12.83
C GLN A 199 -2.56 -15.52 -11.62
N GLY A 200 -3.81 -15.14 -11.89
CA GLY A 200 -4.88 -15.08 -10.89
C GLY A 200 -5.65 -13.76 -10.94
N GLU A 201 -6.56 -13.57 -9.98
CA GLU A 201 -7.47 -12.44 -9.95
C GLU A 201 -6.97 -11.29 -9.07
N ALA A 202 -7.36 -10.07 -9.45
CA ALA A 202 -7.18 -8.87 -8.65
C ALA A 202 -7.97 -8.97 -7.35
N ARG A 203 -7.30 -8.80 -6.20
CA ARG A 203 -7.94 -8.86 -4.88
C ARG A 203 -7.88 -7.52 -4.16
N VAL A 204 -9.03 -7.04 -3.71
CA VAL A 204 -9.16 -5.81 -2.92
C VAL A 204 -9.59 -6.17 -1.50
N ARG A 205 -8.86 -5.66 -0.51
CA ARG A 205 -9.12 -5.87 0.92
C ARG A 205 -9.21 -4.54 1.64
N TRP A 206 -10.34 -4.29 2.29
CA TRP A 206 -10.54 -3.12 3.12
C TRP A 206 -9.79 -3.21 4.43
N ALA A 207 -9.43 -2.05 4.94
CA ALA A 207 -8.70 -1.88 6.18
C ALA A 207 -9.67 -1.61 7.34
N TYR A 208 -10.46 -2.61 7.72
CA TYR A 208 -11.44 -2.44 8.79
C TYR A 208 -10.79 -2.08 10.13
N GLU A 209 -9.51 -2.44 10.32
CA GLU A 209 -8.70 -2.04 11.47
C GLU A 209 -8.41 -0.53 11.54
N ILE A 210 -8.55 0.19 10.42
CA ILE A 210 -8.44 1.66 10.36
C ILE A 210 -9.83 2.28 10.33
N VAL A 211 -10.69 1.77 9.45
CA VAL A 211 -12.02 2.35 9.22
C VAL A 211 -12.89 2.23 10.47
N GLY A 212 -12.86 1.08 11.16
CA GLY A 212 -13.65 0.86 12.38
C GLY A 212 -13.35 1.88 13.47
N PRO A 213 -12.09 1.98 13.95
CA PRO A 213 -11.72 2.97 14.97
C PRO A 213 -11.95 4.41 14.52
N ALA A 214 -11.67 4.75 13.26
CA ALA A 214 -11.92 6.10 12.75
C ALA A 214 -13.40 6.47 12.77
N VAL A 215 -14.28 5.56 12.32
CA VAL A 215 -15.73 5.78 12.35
C VAL A 215 -16.24 5.85 13.79
N ALA A 216 -15.77 4.96 14.68
CA ALA A 216 -16.14 4.99 16.09
C ALA A 216 -15.73 6.30 16.78
N GLY A 217 -14.49 6.75 16.56
CA GLY A 217 -13.99 8.03 17.08
C GLY A 217 -14.77 9.23 16.55
N LEU A 218 -15.13 9.21 15.26
CA LEU A 218 -15.96 10.25 14.65
C LEU A 218 -17.36 10.30 15.29
N LEU A 219 -18.03 9.16 15.42
CA LEU A 219 -19.35 9.09 16.04
C LEU A 219 -19.30 9.56 17.50
N LEU A 220 -18.30 9.12 18.26
CA LEU A 220 -18.10 9.53 19.65
C LEU A 220 -17.93 11.05 19.77
N LEU A 221 -17.11 11.65 18.91
CA LEU A 221 -16.93 13.11 18.85
C LEU A 221 -18.23 13.84 18.52
N VAL A 222 -18.95 13.38 17.49
CA VAL A 222 -20.23 13.99 17.08
C VAL A 222 -21.24 13.95 18.22
N ILE A 223 -21.36 12.82 18.92
CA ILE A 223 -22.26 12.67 20.06
C ILE A 223 -21.86 13.66 21.17
N LEU A 224 -20.59 13.66 21.59
CA LEU A 224 -20.11 14.54 22.67
C LEU A 224 -20.30 16.03 22.38
N VAL A 225 -20.15 16.44 21.11
CA VAL A 225 -20.36 17.83 20.67
C VAL A 225 -21.84 18.17 20.56
N ALA A 226 -22.69 17.24 20.11
CA ALA A 226 -24.12 17.48 19.96
C ALA A 226 -24.88 17.47 21.29
N THR A 227 -24.43 16.67 22.27
CA THR A 227 -25.13 16.50 23.55
C THR A 227 -24.70 17.45 24.65
N GLY A 228 -23.76 18.37 24.40
CA GLY A 228 -23.29 19.31 25.43
C GLY A 228 -23.04 20.69 24.88
#